data_AF-A0A2T4Z248-F1
#
_entry.id   AF-A0A2T4Z248-F1
#
_cell.length_a   1.000
_cell.length_b   1.000
_cell.length_c   1.000
_cell.angle_alpha   90.00
_cell.angle_beta   90.00
_cell.angle_gamma   90.00
#
_symmetry.space_group_name_H-M   'P 1'
#
loop_
_entity.id
_entity.type
_entity.pdbx_description
1 polymer ?
#
loop_
_entity_poly.entity_id
_entity_poly.type
_entity_poly.pdbx_seq_one_letter_code
_entity_poly.pdbx_strand_id
1 'polypeptide(L)'
;MPRNEMWNWEHLDNCRRATLGFCGCGDWIYPALDIFAARAQQGAKIEVKRSYIISQAPNVPPRESICFKMIGDAGVVTETLIEVAGLMKEHSVL
;
A
#
# COMPACT_ATOMS: atom_id res chain seq x y z
N MET A 1 14.68 -8.58 -10.99
CA MET A 1 14.19 -7.62 -9.99
C MET A 1 12.74 -7.97 -9.67
N PRO A 2 12.28 -7.92 -8.41
CA PRO A 2 10.87 -8.10 -8.09
C PRO A 2 10.06 -7.06 -8.86
N ARG A 3 9.02 -7.46 -9.59
CA ARG A 3 8.13 -6.50 -10.25
C ARG A 3 7.34 -5.75 -9.17
N ASN A 4 7.19 -4.44 -9.35
CA ASN A 4 6.25 -3.66 -8.56
C ASN A 4 4.83 -4.10 -8.94
N GLU A 5 4.12 -4.66 -7.97
CA GLU A 5 2.77 -5.18 -8.16
C GLU A 5 1.86 -4.63 -7.06
N MET A 6 0.61 -4.33 -7.42
CA MET A 6 -0.45 -3.94 -6.50
C MET A 6 -1.75 -4.64 -6.91
N TRP A 7 -2.51 -5.10 -5.92
CA TRP A 7 -3.79 -5.80 -6.10
C TRP A 7 -4.71 -5.61 -4.89
N ASN A 8 -5.92 -6.17 -4.96
CA ASN A 8 -6.95 -6.07 -3.92
C ASN A 8 -7.29 -4.63 -3.51
N TRP A 9 -7.49 -3.75 -4.51
CA TRP A 9 -7.77 -2.34 -4.30
C TRP A 9 -9.18 -2.08 -3.77
N GLU A 10 -9.30 -1.32 -2.68
CA GLU A 10 -10.55 -0.75 -2.17
C GLU A 10 -10.41 0.76 -1.93
N HIS A 11 -11.39 1.54 -2.41
CA HIS A 11 -11.57 2.95 -2.05
C HIS A 11 -13.06 3.22 -1.81
N LEU A 12 -13.43 3.54 -0.58
CA LEU A 12 -14.80 3.86 -0.17
C LEU A 12 -14.80 5.21 0.51
N ASP A 13 -15.57 6.17 0.01
CA ASP A 13 -15.62 7.55 0.51
C ASP A 13 -17.07 7.97 0.82
N ASN A 14 -17.25 8.69 1.93
CA ASN A 14 -18.50 9.32 2.32
C ASN A 14 -18.34 10.79 2.77
N CYS A 15 -17.64 11.61 1.99
CA CYS A 15 -17.42 13.07 2.15
C CYS A 15 -16.69 13.50 3.44
N ARG A 16 -16.68 12.68 4.49
CA ARG A 16 -16.01 12.93 5.78
C ARG A 16 -15.01 11.84 6.14
N ARG A 17 -15.26 10.60 5.74
CA ARG A 17 -14.30 9.51 5.93
C ARG A 17 -14.12 8.76 4.62
N ALA A 18 -12.90 8.27 4.44
CA ALA A 18 -12.63 7.28 3.43
C ALA A 18 -11.89 6.06 4.01
N THR A 19 -12.00 4.96 3.28
CA THR A 19 -11.23 3.74 3.48
C THR A 19 -10.40 3.52 2.23
N LEU A 20 -9.10 3.27 2.42
CA LEU A 20 -8.16 2.85 1.39
C LEU A 20 -7.58 1.51 1.79
N GLY A 21 -7.57 0.53 0.90
CA GLY A 21 -6.91 -0.75 1.14
C GLY A 21 -6.35 -1.36 -0.12
N PHE A 22 -5.18 -1.99 0.00
CA PHE A 22 -4.52 -2.69 -1.09
C PHE A 22 -3.44 -3.63 -0.54
N CYS A 23 -3.01 -4.57 -1.37
CA CYS A 23 -1.79 -5.34 -1.15
C CYS A 23 -0.79 -5.03 -2.26
N GLY A 24 0.49 -5.12 -1.95
CA GLY A 24 1.54 -4.94 -2.95
C GLY A 24 2.79 -5.73 -2.67
N CYS A 25 3.73 -5.71 -3.62
CA CYS A 25 5.13 -6.06 -3.42
C CYS A 25 6.04 -5.22 -4.34
N GLY A 26 7.34 -5.21 -4.04
CA GLY A 26 8.35 -4.41 -4.74
C GLY A 26 8.99 -3.35 -3.85
N ASP A 27 9.93 -2.61 -4.41
CA ASP A 27 10.82 -1.72 -3.62
C ASP A 27 10.09 -0.49 -3.05
N TRP A 28 9.00 -0.07 -3.71
CA TRP A 28 8.14 1.04 -3.28
C TRP A 28 7.41 0.80 -1.95
N ILE A 29 7.31 -0.47 -1.51
CA ILE A 29 6.43 -0.83 -0.39
C ILE A 29 6.99 -0.41 0.97
N TYR A 30 8.31 -0.35 1.10
CA TYR A 30 8.95 0.08 2.35
C TYR A 30 8.87 1.59 2.55
N PRO A 31 9.19 2.45 1.56
CA PRO A 31 8.94 3.89 1.68
C PRO A 31 7.45 4.22 1.91
N ALA A 32 6.52 3.43 1.37
CA ALA A 32 5.09 3.63 1.63
C ALA A 32 4.72 3.46 3.12
N LEU A 33 5.45 2.64 3.89
CA LEU A 33 5.22 2.49 5.34
C LEU A 33 5.40 3.80 6.09
N ASP A 34 6.33 4.66 5.66
CA ASP A 34 6.58 5.95 6.29
C ASP A 34 5.42 6.92 6.07
N ILE A 35 4.82 6.90 4.87
CA ILE A 35 3.60 7.67 4.57
C ILE A 35 2.47 7.23 5.51
N PHE A 36 2.22 5.93 5.60
CA PHE A 36 1.19 5.40 6.49
C PHE A 36 1.49 5.75 7.96
N ALA A 37 2.71 5.57 8.44
CA ALA A 37 3.10 5.93 9.81
C ALA A 37 2.81 7.42 10.12
N ALA A 38 3.10 8.33 9.17
CA ALA A 38 2.76 9.74 9.30
C ALA A 38 1.25 9.99 9.37
N ARG A 39 0.43 9.23 8.63
CA ARG A 39 -1.03 9.36 8.67
C ARG A 39 -1.65 8.85 9.98
N ALA A 40 -1.04 7.84 10.60
CA ALA A 40 -1.48 7.38 11.92
C ALA A 40 -1.41 8.52 12.95
N GLN A 41 -0.37 9.35 12.88
CA GLN A 41 -0.20 10.52 13.74
C GLN A 41 -1.26 11.62 13.49
N GLN A 42 -1.89 11.63 12.31
CA GLN A 42 -2.99 12.53 11.95
C GLN A 42 -4.38 11.95 12.29
N GLY A 43 -4.44 10.82 12.99
CA GLY A 43 -5.68 10.21 13.46
C GLY A 43 -6.30 9.18 12.51
N ALA A 44 -5.61 8.82 11.41
CA ALA A 44 -6.01 7.68 10.59
C ALA A 44 -5.80 6.37 11.34
N LYS A 45 -6.74 5.43 11.23
CA LYS A 45 -6.56 4.06 11.69
C LYS A 45 -5.89 3.27 10.58
N ILE A 46 -4.82 2.55 10.91
CA ILE A 46 -4.02 1.81 9.93
C ILE A 46 -3.81 0.39 10.40
N GLU A 47 -4.12 -0.55 9.53
CA GLU A 47 -3.84 -1.97 9.67
C GLU A 47 -2.81 -2.36 8.61
N VAL A 48 -1.73 -2.99 9.05
CA VAL A 48 -0.67 -3.48 8.18
C VAL A 48 -0.52 -4.98 8.42
N LYS A 49 -0.67 -5.76 7.36
CA LYS A 49 -0.49 -7.22 7.39
C LYS A 49 0.62 -7.61 6.42
N ARG A 50 1.66 -8.26 6.95
CA ARG A 50 2.71 -8.88 6.14
C ARG A 50 2.29 -10.29 5.74
N SER A 51 2.61 -10.68 4.52
CA SER A 51 2.29 -11.99 3.95
C SER A 51 3.35 -12.36 2.92
N TYR A 52 3.38 -13.62 2.50
CA TYR A 52 4.29 -14.09 1.46
C TYR A 52 3.49 -14.65 0.29
N ILE A 53 3.82 -14.19 -0.91
CA ILE A 53 3.34 -14.79 -2.16
C ILE A 53 4.24 -15.99 -2.44
N ILE A 54 3.68 -17.18 -2.33
CA ILE A 54 4.36 -18.43 -2.64
C ILE A 54 4.02 -18.80 -4.10
N SER A 55 5.04 -18.75 -4.96
CA SER A 55 4.90 -19.22 -6.35
C SER A 55 4.87 -20.75 -6.38
N GLN A 56 4.00 -21.31 -7.22
CA GLN A 56 3.98 -22.75 -7.51
C GLN A 56 5.04 -23.14 -8.56
N ALA A 57 5.69 -22.17 -9.19
CA ALA A 57 6.74 -22.44 -10.18
C ALA A 57 8.04 -22.87 -9.47
N PRO A 58 8.77 -23.89 -9.99
CA PRO A 58 10.03 -24.34 -9.43
C PRO A 58 11.05 -23.19 -9.35
N ASN A 59 11.81 -23.13 -8.26
CA ASN A 59 12.92 -22.18 -8.04
C ASN A 59 12.53 -20.69 -7.99
N VAL A 60 11.24 -20.35 -7.92
CA VAL A 60 10.82 -18.97 -7.67
C VAL A 60 10.74 -18.75 -6.16
N PRO A 61 11.61 -17.90 -5.57
CA PRO A 61 11.59 -17.66 -4.13
C PRO A 61 10.27 -16.99 -3.71
N PRO A 62 9.79 -17.22 -2.48
CA PRO A 62 8.68 -16.47 -1.92
C PRO A 62 8.95 -14.96 -1.98
N ARG A 63 7.92 -14.18 -2.31
CA ARG A 63 7.99 -12.72 -2.33
C ARG A 63 7.22 -12.16 -1.14
N GLU A 64 7.81 -11.24 -0.37
CA GLU A 64 7.07 -10.53 0.67
C GLU A 64 6.00 -9.65 0.01
N SER A 65 4.81 -9.66 0.59
CA SER A 65 3.72 -8.75 0.26
C SER A 65 3.22 -8.09 1.54
N ILE A 66 2.89 -6.80 1.42
CA ILE A 66 2.30 -6.05 2.51
C ILE A 66 0.91 -5.58 2.07
N CYS A 67 -0.08 -5.86 2.90
CA CYS A 67 -1.43 -5.36 2.77
C CYS A 67 -1.64 -4.21 3.74
N PHE A 68 -2.12 -3.10 3.22
CA PHE A 68 -2.46 -1.89 3.94
C PHE A 68 -3.98 -1.75 3.96
N LYS A 69 -4.50 -1.32 5.10
CA LYS A 69 -5.85 -0.80 5.21
C LYS A 69 -5.81 0.44 6.08
N MET A 70 -6.32 1.55 5.55
CA MET A 70 -6.36 2.83 6.23
C MET A 70 -7.79 3.34 6.25
N ILE A 71 -8.23 3.84 7.40
CA ILE A 71 -9.53 4.49 7.57
C ILE A 71 -9.32 5.82 8.28
N GLY A 72 -9.65 6.92 7.63
CA GLY A 72 -9.39 8.26 8.15
C GLY A 72 -10.31 9.31 7.54
N ASP A 73 -9.95 10.58 7.75
CA ASP A 73 -10.53 11.70 7.02
C ASP A 73 -10.36 11.52 5.50
N ALA A 74 -11.38 11.87 4.72
CA ALA A 74 -11.38 11.65 3.28
C ALA A 74 -10.24 12.37 2.56
N GLY A 75 -9.87 13.58 2.99
CA GLY A 75 -8.76 14.34 2.44
C GLY A 75 -7.42 13.64 2.70
N VAL A 76 -7.18 13.25 3.96
CA VAL A 76 -5.96 12.52 4.37
C VAL A 76 -5.81 11.21 3.60
N VAL A 77 -6.91 10.47 3.43
CA VAL A 77 -6.89 9.20 2.70
C VAL A 77 -6.57 9.40 1.22
N THR A 78 -7.16 10.43 0.60
CA THR A 78 -6.94 10.76 -0.81
C THR A 78 -5.52 11.27 -1.06
N GLU A 79 -4.96 12.09 -0.17
CA GLU A 79 -3.57 12.55 -0.28
C GLU A 79 -2.60 11.38 -0.17
N THR A 80 -2.85 10.45 0.76
CA THR A 80 -2.04 9.24 0.92
C THR A 80 -2.06 8.37 -0.33
N LEU A 81 -3.22 8.23 -0.96
CA LEU A 81 -3.37 7.55 -2.23
C LEU A 81 -2.45 8.16 -3.30
N ILE A 82 -2.46 9.50 -3.43
CA ILE A 82 -1.66 10.22 -4.42
C ILE A 82 -0.17 10.02 -4.15
N GLU A 83 0.27 10.12 -2.89
CA GLU A 83 1.69 9.93 -2.53
C GLU A 83 2.18 8.50 -2.79
N VAL A 84 1.38 7.49 -2.43
CA VAL A 84 1.73 6.08 -2.71
C VAL A 84 1.79 5.83 -4.21
N ALA A 85 0.84 6.36 -4.99
CA ALA A 85 0.89 6.26 -6.46
C ALA A 85 2.12 6.96 -7.05
N GLY A 86 2.54 8.09 -6.46
CA GLY A 86 3.79 8.79 -6.79
C GLY A 86 5.02 7.90 -6.57
N LEU A 87 5.14 7.30 -5.38
CA LEU A 87 6.22 6.35 -5.06
C LEU A 87 6.26 5.19 -6.04
N MET A 88 5.11 4.59 -6.34
CA MET A 88 5.04 3.50 -7.30
C MET A 88 5.54 3.92 -8.68
N LYS A 89 5.20 5.13 -9.14
CA LYS A 89 5.64 5.66 -10.44
C LYS A 89 7.14 5.93 -10.47
N GLU A 90 7.72 6.43 -9.38
CA GLU A 90 9.16 6.68 -9.27
C GLU A 90 9.95 5.36 -9.27
N HIS A 91 9.40 4.33 -8.64
CA HIS A 91 10.05 3.02 -8.50
C HIS A 91 9.68 2.05 -9.62
N SER A 92 8.70 2.35 -10.48
CA SER A 92 8.29 1.52 -11.63
C SER A 92 9.17 1.71 -12.87
N VAL A 93 10.20 2.56 -12.79
CA VAL A 93 11.17 2.78 -13.86
C VAL A 93 12.19 1.63 -13.88
N LEU A 94 11.78 0.46 -14.37
CA LEU A 94 12.65 -0.65 -14.80
C LEU A 94 12.02 -1.40 -15.99
#